data_AF-A0A819XNS6-F1
#
_entry.id   AF-A0A819XNS6-F1
#
_cell.length_a   1.000
_cell.length_b   1.000
_cell.length_c   1.000
_cell.angle_alpha   90.00
_cell.angle_beta   90.00
_cell.angle_gamma   90.00
#
_symmetry.space_group_name_H-M   'P 1'
#
loop_
_entity.id
_entity.type
_entity.pdbx_description
1 polymer ?
#
loop_
_entity_poly.entity_id
_entity_poly.type
_entity_poly.pdbx_seq_one_letter_code
_entity_poly.pdbx_strand_id
1 'polypeptide(L)'
;MPFGRGEKALPFGKNRVAQNAPYEVIAKFVYDEIALNFGCPTEIIPDRGNNFTTNMLSSYSKLIGIINKYVDHALLACRIRQYSATSKTPFYMIYGVEVKLPGDEQVPIINHLVQQCDIVHQ
;
A
#
# COMPACT_ATOMS: atom_id res chain seq x y z
N MET A 1 -19.43 4.78 1.85
CA MET A 1 -20.03 6.07 1.43
C MET A 1 -21.12 5.78 0.40
N PRO A 2 -22.36 6.29 0.54
CA PRO A 2 -23.41 6.05 -0.43
C PRO A 2 -23.42 7.19 -1.46
N PHE A 3 -23.09 6.90 -2.72
CA PHE A 3 -23.34 7.83 -3.81
C PHE A 3 -24.70 7.49 -4.44
N GLY A 4 -25.70 8.34 -4.19
CA GLY A 4 -27.01 8.27 -4.80
C GLY A 4 -27.10 9.16 -6.05
N ARG A 5 -27.59 8.60 -7.15
CA ARG A 5 -28.75 9.09 -7.93
C ARG A 5 -28.94 8.23 -9.19
N GLY A 6 -30.03 7.48 -9.20
CA GLY A 6 -30.86 7.35 -10.41
C GLY A 6 -30.61 6.24 -11.41
N GLU A 7 -29.46 5.57 -11.45
CA GLU A 7 -29.27 4.45 -12.40
C GLU A 7 -29.28 3.12 -11.66
N LYS A 8 -30.38 2.37 -11.86
CA LYS A 8 -30.49 0.98 -11.40
C LYS A 8 -29.23 0.25 -11.84
N ALA A 9 -28.45 -0.28 -10.89
CA ALA A 9 -27.43 -1.27 -11.20
C ALA A 9 -28.12 -2.39 -11.98
N LEU A 10 -27.83 -2.47 -13.27
CA LEU A 10 -28.43 -3.49 -14.14
C LEU A 10 -28.09 -4.86 -13.54
N PRO A 11 -29.07 -5.79 -13.47
CA PRO A 11 -28.88 -7.06 -12.80
C PRO A 11 -27.68 -7.81 -13.38
N PHE A 12 -26.71 -8.09 -12.51
CA PHE A 12 -25.47 -8.81 -12.81
C PHE A 12 -25.80 -10.21 -13.30
N GLY A 13 -25.61 -10.43 -14.60
CA GLY A 13 -25.96 -11.69 -15.25
C GLY A 13 -25.59 -11.68 -16.72
N LYS A 14 -24.38 -12.20 -17.00
CA LYS A 14 -23.85 -12.61 -18.32
C LYS A 14 -23.57 -11.49 -19.33
N ASN A 15 -22.27 -11.27 -19.55
CA ASN A 15 -21.64 -10.89 -20.82
C ASN A 15 -22.45 -9.93 -21.71
N ARG A 16 -22.58 -8.67 -21.25
CA ARG A 16 -22.93 -7.57 -22.14
C ARG A 16 -21.92 -6.46 -21.94
N VAL A 17 -20.87 -6.52 -22.76
CA VAL A 17 -20.03 -5.35 -23.04
C VAL A 17 -20.94 -4.35 -23.74
N ALA A 18 -21.59 -3.49 -22.97
CA ALA A 18 -22.33 -2.38 -23.56
C ALA A 18 -21.29 -1.52 -24.28
N GLN A 19 -21.47 -1.34 -25.59
CA GLN A 19 -20.51 -0.64 -26.46
C GLN A 19 -20.25 0.80 -26.00
N ASN A 20 -21.13 1.36 -25.15
CA ASN A 20 -21.06 2.68 -24.55
C ASN A 20 -21.31 2.64 -23.02
N ALA A 21 -20.65 1.73 -22.30
CA ALA A 21 -20.74 1.73 -20.83
C ALA A 21 -19.97 2.93 -20.23
N PRO A 22 -20.48 3.57 -19.17
CA PRO A 22 -19.72 4.57 -18.44
C PRO A 22 -18.49 3.92 -17.77
N TYR A 23 -17.38 4.66 -17.72
CA TYR A 23 -16.08 4.19 -17.23
C TYR A 23 -16.13 3.62 -15.80
N GLU A 24 -17.05 4.11 -14.97
CA GLU A 24 -17.26 3.65 -13.59
C GLU A 24 -17.79 2.21 -13.52
N VAL A 25 -18.68 1.83 -14.43
CA VAL A 25 -19.26 0.48 -14.48
C VAL A 25 -18.20 -0.52 -14.94
N ILE A 26 -17.37 -0.14 -15.90
CA ILE A 26 -16.24 -0.96 -16.37
C ILE A 26 -15.21 -1.15 -15.26
N ALA A 27 -14.90 -0.09 -14.51
CA ALA A 27 -14.00 -0.17 -13.35
C ALA A 27 -14.52 -1.10 -12.25
N LYS A 28 -15.82 -1.05 -11.95
CA LYS A 28 -16.45 -1.99 -11.00
C LYS A 28 -16.40 -3.42 -11.50
N PHE A 29 -16.68 -3.66 -12.78
CA PHE A 29 -16.57 -4.99 -13.37
C PHE A 29 -15.16 -5.58 -13.21
N VAL A 30 -14.13 -4.82 -13.61
CA VAL A 30 -12.73 -5.28 -13.47
C VAL A 30 -12.37 -5.53 -12.01
N TYR A 31 -12.89 -4.72 -11.08
CA TYR A 31 -12.65 -4.93 -9.66
C TYR A 31 -13.36 -6.19 -9.13
N ASP A 32 -14.66 -6.32 -9.33
CA ASP A 32 -15.47 -7.39 -8.73
C ASP A 32 -15.18 -8.75 -9.37
N GLU A 33 -15.06 -8.82 -10.69
CA GLU A 33 -14.98 -10.10 -11.42
C GLU A 33 -13.54 -10.57 -11.60
N ILE A 34 -12.59 -9.65 -11.74
CA ILE A 34 -11.18 -9.98 -11.97
C ILE A 34 -10.39 -9.84 -10.67
N ALA A 35 -10.36 -8.63 -10.08
CA ALA A 35 -9.46 -8.36 -8.96
C ALA A 35 -9.84 -9.12 -7.68
N LEU A 36 -11.13 -9.25 -7.34
CA LEU A 36 -11.56 -10.00 -6.15
C LEU A 36 -11.41 -11.51 -6.31
N ASN A 37 -11.62 -12.04 -7.51
CA ASN A 37 -11.56 -13.49 -7.75
C ASN A 37 -10.14 -14.01 -7.96
N PHE A 38 -9.30 -13.28 -8.70
CA PHE A 38 -7.98 -13.73 -9.14
C PHE A 38 -6.81 -12.93 -8.53
N GLY A 39 -7.10 -11.84 -7.81
CA GLY A 39 -6.09 -10.91 -7.32
C GLY A 39 -5.81 -9.75 -8.28
N CYS A 40 -5.01 -8.77 -7.84
CA CYS A 40 -4.69 -7.60 -8.65
C CYS A 40 -3.73 -7.98 -9.80
N PRO A 41 -4.09 -7.78 -11.07
CA PRO A 41 -3.19 -8.04 -12.18
C PRO A 41 -1.99 -7.08 -12.17
N THR A 42 -0.83 -7.57 -12.58
CA THR A 42 0.41 -6.77 -12.69
C THR A 42 0.35 -5.79 -13.85
N GLU A 43 -0.26 -6.21 -14.96
CA GLU A 43 -0.42 -5.40 -16.17
C GLU A 43 -1.77 -5.74 -16.82
N ILE A 44 -2.47 -4.71 -17.30
CA ILE A 44 -3.69 -4.87 -18.10
C ILE A 44 -3.37 -4.31 -19.48
N ILE A 45 -3.38 -5.16 -20.49
CA ILE A 45 -3.21 -4.76 -21.89
C ILE A 45 -4.60 -4.61 -22.49
N PRO A 46 -5.09 -3.37 -22.68
CA PRO A 46 -6.40 -3.18 -23.29
C PRO A 46 -6.30 -3.39 -24.80
N ASP A 47 -7.28 -4.09 -25.37
CA ASP A 47 -7.53 -4.00 -26.80
C ASP A 47 -7.83 -2.53 -27.13
N ARG A 48 -7.37 -2.03 -28.29
CA ARG A 48 -7.35 -0.61 -28.72
C ARG A 48 -8.72 0.14 -28.71
N GLY A 49 -9.76 -0.40 -28.09
CA GLY A 49 -11.05 0.22 -27.86
C GLY A 49 -11.00 1.36 -26.83
N ASN A 50 -11.90 2.33 -27.01
CA ASN A 50 -12.00 3.55 -26.22
C ASN A 50 -12.54 3.36 -24.78
N ASN A 51 -12.65 2.12 -24.32
CA ASN A 51 -13.25 1.76 -23.03
C ASN A 51 -12.24 1.81 -21.88
N PHE A 52 -10.97 1.53 -22.17
CA PHE A 52 -9.87 1.48 -21.19
C PHE A 52 -9.02 2.76 -21.24
N THR A 53 -9.70 3.90 -21.19
CA THR A 53 -9.04 5.22 -21.14
C THR A 53 -8.63 5.58 -19.72
N THR A 54 -7.90 6.69 -19.58
CA THR A 54 -7.43 7.25 -18.30
C THR A 54 -8.56 7.43 -17.27
N ASN A 55 -9.80 7.69 -17.71
CA ASN A 55 -10.95 7.88 -16.83
C ASN A 55 -11.40 6.59 -16.14
N MET A 56 -11.38 5.45 -16.84
CA MET A 56 -11.64 4.13 -16.26
C MET A 56 -10.53 3.76 -15.27
N LEU A 57 -9.26 4.01 -15.64
CA LEU A 57 -8.11 3.72 -14.77
C LEU A 57 -8.13 4.56 -13.48
N SER A 58 -8.52 5.84 -13.56
CA SER A 58 -8.70 6.70 -12.39
C SER A 58 -9.81 6.18 -11.46
N SER A 59 -10.91 5.70 -12.05
CA SER A 59 -12.03 5.14 -11.30
C SER A 59 -11.66 3.81 -10.63
N TYR A 60 -10.94 2.95 -11.35
CA TYR A 60 -10.44 1.66 -10.86
C TYR A 60 -9.39 1.83 -9.77
N SER A 61 -8.41 2.72 -9.95
CA SER A 61 -7.37 3.01 -8.95
C SER A 61 -7.96 3.46 -7.60
N LYS A 62 -9.04 4.26 -7.63
CA LYS A 62 -9.79 4.65 -6.42
C LYS A 62 -10.42 3.44 -5.73
N LEU A 63 -10.94 2.46 -6.48
CA LEU A 63 -11.58 1.26 -5.93
C LEU A 63 -10.59 0.34 -5.23
N ILE A 64 -9.43 0.07 -5.85
CA ILE A 64 -8.44 -0.84 -5.26
C ILE A 64 -7.72 -0.20 -4.06
N GLY A 65 -7.75 1.13 -3.93
CA GLY A 65 -7.13 1.84 -2.81
C GLY A 65 -5.61 1.64 -2.73
N ILE A 66 -4.98 1.30 -3.86
CA ILE A 66 -3.56 0.92 -3.95
C ILE A 66 -2.61 2.08 -3.63
N ILE A 67 -3.06 3.32 -3.74
CA ILE A 67 -2.11 4.39 -4.00
C ILE A 67 -1.11 4.67 -2.87
N ASN A 68 -1.33 4.32 -1.59
CA ASN A 68 -0.34 4.65 -0.55
C ASN A 68 -0.35 3.82 0.74
N LYS A 69 -1.00 2.65 0.84
CA LYS A 69 -1.05 1.94 2.15
C LYS A 69 0.31 1.37 2.60
N TYR A 70 1.18 1.02 1.65
CA TYR A 70 2.45 0.33 1.95
C TYR A 70 3.69 1.16 1.63
N VAL A 71 3.52 2.37 1.09
CA VAL A 71 4.65 3.25 0.76
C VAL A 71 5.42 3.62 2.03
N ASP A 72 4.71 3.92 3.12
CA ASP A 72 5.33 4.22 4.41
C ASP A 72 6.11 3.02 4.97
N HIS A 73 5.56 1.82 4.85
CA HIS A 73 6.22 0.58 5.26
C HIS A 73 7.46 0.27 4.40
N ALA A 74 7.35 0.45 3.08
CA ALA A 74 8.47 0.23 2.16
C ALA A 74 9.60 1.26 2.37
N LEU A 75 9.26 2.53 2.60
CA LEU A 75 10.24 3.57 2.92
C LEU A 75 10.93 3.30 4.25
N LEU A 76 10.19 2.86 5.27
CA LEU A 76 10.78 2.46 6.54
C LEU A 76 11.75 1.28 6.34
N ALA A 77 11.34 0.23 5.63
CA ALA A 77 12.19 -0.92 5.31
C ALA A 77 13.49 -0.50 4.60
N CYS A 78 13.39 0.40 3.61
CA CYS A 78 14.56 0.95 2.92
C CYS A 78 15.47 1.77 3.83
N ARG A 79 14.92 2.54 4.78
CA ARG A 79 15.71 3.36 5.71
C ARG A 79 16.42 2.55 6.80
N ILE A 80 15.86 1.41 7.20
CA ILE A 80 16.43 0.53 8.23
C ILE A 80 17.29 -0.61 7.63
N ARG A 81 17.30 -0.79 6.31
CA ARG A 81 18.13 -1.80 5.64
C ARG A 81 19.61 -1.40 5.70
N GLN A 82 20.48 -2.33 6.08
CA GLN A 82 21.92 -2.12 6.05
C GLN A 82 22.42 -2.00 4.60
N TYR A 83 23.25 -0.98 4.34
CA TYR A 83 23.89 -0.80 3.04
C TYR A 83 25.17 -1.63 2.93
N SER A 84 25.41 -2.25 1.78
CA SER A 84 26.53 -3.19 1.59
C SER A 84 27.91 -2.54 1.74
N ALA A 85 28.06 -1.24 1.43
CA ALA A 85 29.37 -0.60 1.45
C ALA A 85 29.79 -0.09 2.84
N THR A 86 28.83 0.27 3.69
CA THR A 86 29.08 0.90 4.99
C THR A 86 28.64 0.04 6.17
N SER A 87 27.97 -1.09 5.91
CA SER A 87 27.36 -1.99 6.91
C SER A 87 26.47 -1.27 7.94
N LYS A 88 26.00 -0.07 7.59
CA LYS A 88 25.20 0.82 8.44
C LYS A 88 23.89 1.14 7.71
N THR A 89 22.86 1.41 8.49
CA THR A 89 21.56 1.81 7.94
C THR A 89 21.61 3.28 7.51
N PRO A 90 20.92 3.68 6.43
CA PRO A 90 20.81 5.08 6.04
C PRO A 90 20.31 5.98 7.18
N PHE A 91 19.37 5.49 8.00
CA PHE A 91 18.87 6.23 9.16
C PHE A 91 19.98 6.54 10.18
N TYR A 92 20.80 5.54 10.51
CA TYR A 92 21.92 5.70 11.44
C TYR A 92 22.94 6.72 10.93
N MET A 93 23.19 6.79 9.62
CA MET A 93 24.10 7.78 9.04
C MET A 93 23.60 9.22 9.15
N ILE A 94 22.29 9.44 9.17
CA ILE A 94 21.68 10.78 9.26
C ILE A 94 21.56 11.22 10.72
N TYR A 95 21.06 10.34 11.59
CA TYR A 95 20.68 10.71 12.95
C TYR A 95 21.67 10.24 14.02
N GLY A 96 22.62 9.35 13.68
CA GLY A 96 23.57 8.79 14.63
C GLY A 96 22.97 7.86 15.69
N VAL A 97 21.70 7.47 15.54
CA VAL A 97 20.94 6.66 16.49
C VAL A 97 20.38 5.43 15.79
N GLU A 98 20.40 4.28 16.45
CA GLU A 98 19.78 3.05 15.95
C GLU A 98 18.24 3.14 16.00
N VAL A 99 17.59 2.66 14.95
CA VAL A 99 16.13 2.66 14.86
C VAL A 99 15.56 1.60 15.79
N LYS A 100 14.66 2.02 16.69
CA LYS A 100 13.87 1.10 17.51
C LYS A 100 12.53 0.85 16.85
N LEU A 101 12.25 -0.40 16.53
CA LEU A 101 10.96 -0.84 15.99
C LEU A 101 9.97 -1.08 17.14
N PRO A 102 8.66 -0.96 16.88
CA PRO A 102 7.62 -1.21 17.87
C PRO A 102 7.51 -2.68 18.35
N GLY A 103 8.42 -3.57 17.92
CA GLY A 103 8.55 -4.94 18.42
C GLY A 103 9.91 -5.24 19.07
N ASP A 104 10.83 -4.27 19.10
CA ASP A 104 12.13 -4.45 19.75
C ASP A 104 11.96 -4.43 21.27
N GLU A 105 12.89 -5.06 21.99
CA GLU A 105 12.90 -5.09 23.44
C GLU A 105 13.05 -3.65 23.99
N GLN A 106 11.96 -3.12 24.53
CA GLN A 106 11.97 -1.81 25.16
C GLN A 106 12.59 -1.94 26.53
N VAL A 107 13.90 -1.66 26.61
CA VAL A 107 14.57 -1.57 27.91
C VAL A 107 13.94 -0.40 28.68
N PRO A 108 13.33 -0.63 29.85
CA PRO A 108 12.75 0.45 30.64
C PRO A 108 13.83 1.43 31.05
N ILE A 109 13.51 2.73 30.99
CA ILE A 109 14.44 3.86 31.25
C ILE A 109 15.16 3.70 32.61
N ILE A 110 14.53 3.02 33.55
CA ILE A 110 15.03 2.75 34.92
C ILE A 110 16.39 2.04 34.89
N ASN A 111 16.67 1.19 33.90
CA ASN A 111 17.92 0.41 33.85
C ASN A 111 19.17 1.27 33.60
N HIS A 112 19.02 2.46 32.99
CA HIS A 112 20.16 3.35 32.70
C HIS A 112 20.73 4.01 33.98
N LEU A 113 19.93 4.07 35.05
CA LEU A 113 20.35 4.56 36.37
C LEU A 113 21.03 3.45 37.20
N VAL A 114 20.67 2.18 36.96
CA VAL A 114 21.26 1.04 37.69
C VAL A 114 22.68 0.72 37.19
N GLN A 115 22.90 0.77 35.86
CA GLN A 115 24.21 0.50 35.28
C GLN A 115 25.31 1.53 35.68
N GLN A 116 24.93 2.74 36.07
CA GLN A 116 25.88 3.73 36.59
C GLN A 116 26.30 3.45 38.04
N CYS A 117 25.46 2.78 38.84
CA CYS A 117 25.77 2.44 40.23
C CYS A 117 26.68 1.21 40.35
N ASP A 118 26.57 0.26 39.42
CA ASP A 118 27.35 -0.99 39.46
C ASP A 118 28.84 -0.80 39.12
N ILE A 119 29.21 0.31 38.48
CA ILE A 119 30.62 0.66 38.18
C ILE A 119 31.33 1.24 39.41
N VAL A 120 30.58 1.67 40.44
CA VAL A 120 31.15 2.31 41.65
C VAL A 120 31.46 1.28 42.75
N HIS A 121 31.15 -0.01 42.56
CA HIS A 121 31.32 -1.06 43.58
C HIS A 121 32.23 -2.23 43.16
N GLN A 122 33.16 -2.01 42.22
CA GLN A 122 34.27 -2.93 41.94
C GLN A 122 35.63 -2.24 42.09
#